data_AF-A0A9D4M8I3-F1
#
_entry.id   AF-A0A9D4M8I3-F1
#
_cell.length_a   1.000
_cell.length_b   1.000
_cell.length_c   1.000
_cell.angle_alpha   90.00
_cell.angle_beta   90.00
_cell.angle_gamma   90.00
#
_symmetry.space_group_name_H-M   'P 1'
#
loop_
_entity.id
_entity.type
_entity.pdbx_description
1 polymer ?
#
loop_
_entity_poly.entity_id
_entity_poly.type
_entity_poly.pdbx_seq_one_letter_code
_entity_poly.pdbx_strand_id
1 'polypeptide(L)'
;METGMIPPTENFQRINPSIPALVDGRVQVVSGSTRLHDGYCAVNCLGQGGYQCHMVLYGNEKTRALNYMASSATRLCLHQASTEQGLQSALKVGYYIQIVAVIDLIWRI
;
A
#
# COMPACT_ATOMS: atom_id res chain seq x y z
N MET A 1 -4.05 -2.70 -3.41
CA MET A 1 -4.02 -3.34 -4.75
C MET A 1 -2.71 -4.04 -5.03
N GLU A 2 -1.58 -3.43 -4.64
CA GLU A 2 -0.23 -4.00 -4.74
C GLU A 2 -0.10 -5.48 -4.39
N THR A 3 -0.73 -5.95 -3.30
CA THR A 3 -0.65 -7.36 -2.87
C THR A 3 -1.65 -8.28 -3.58
N GLY A 4 -2.62 -7.73 -4.33
CA GLY A 4 -3.72 -8.47 -4.94
C GLY A 4 -4.76 -9.04 -3.95
N MET A 5 -4.67 -8.69 -2.66
CA MET A 5 -5.54 -9.22 -1.60
C MET A 5 -6.29 -8.11 -0.87
N ILE A 6 -7.55 -8.40 -0.52
CA ILE A 6 -8.41 -7.61 0.36
C ILE A 6 -8.27 -8.19 1.78
N PRO A 7 -7.88 -7.36 2.78
CA PRO A 7 -7.77 -7.83 4.15
C PRO A 7 -9.15 -8.13 4.75
N PRO A 8 -9.22 -9.00 5.77
CA PRO A 8 -10.46 -9.27 6.48
C PRO A 8 -10.98 -8.02 7.20
N THR A 9 -12.31 -7.92 7.27
CA THR A 9 -13.02 -6.97 8.13
C THR A 9 -12.96 -7.49 9.55
N GLU A 10 -12.31 -6.75 10.42
CA GLU A 10 -12.23 -7.08 11.84
C GLU A 10 -13.61 -7.00 12.51
N ASN A 11 -13.80 -7.79 13.57
CA ASN A 11 -15.01 -7.81 14.41
C ASN A 11 -16.32 -8.18 13.69
N PHE A 12 -16.27 -8.73 12.48
CA PHE A 12 -17.46 -9.26 11.83
C PHE A 12 -17.81 -10.67 12.35
N GLN A 13 -18.83 -10.76 13.21
CA GLN A 13 -19.24 -12.04 13.82
C GLN A 13 -20.59 -12.56 13.30
N ARG A 14 -21.52 -11.66 12.96
CA ARG A 14 -22.89 -12.02 12.57
C ARG A 14 -23.44 -11.04 11.55
N ILE A 15 -24.17 -11.57 10.57
CA ILE A 15 -24.89 -10.76 9.56
C ILE A 15 -25.98 -9.94 10.26
N ASN A 16 -26.11 -8.66 9.86
CA ASN A 16 -27.24 -7.84 10.26
C ASN A 16 -28.48 -8.26 9.44
N PRO A 17 -29.52 -8.85 10.05
CA PRO A 17 -30.69 -9.35 9.33
C PRO A 17 -31.52 -8.23 8.68
N SER A 18 -31.33 -6.98 9.13
CA SER A 18 -32.01 -5.81 8.57
C SER A 18 -31.40 -5.32 7.26
N ILE A 19 -30.30 -5.92 6.78
CA ILE A 19 -29.65 -5.58 5.51
C ILE A 19 -29.85 -6.76 4.53
N PRO A 20 -30.90 -6.73 3.68
CA PRO A 20 -31.25 -7.87 2.82
C PRO A 20 -30.10 -8.32 1.92
N ALA A 21 -29.31 -7.38 1.38
CA ALA A 21 -28.19 -7.68 0.50
C ALA A 21 -27.07 -8.50 1.18
N LEU A 22 -26.94 -8.42 2.51
CA LEU A 22 -26.02 -9.28 3.27
C LEU A 22 -26.63 -10.66 3.54
N VAL A 23 -27.96 -10.74 3.71
CA VAL A 23 -28.68 -11.99 3.99
C VAL A 23 -28.79 -12.85 2.73
N ASP A 24 -29.08 -12.24 1.58
CA ASP A 24 -29.20 -12.93 0.29
C ASP A 24 -27.87 -13.13 -0.43
N GLY A 25 -26.78 -12.57 0.09
CA GLY A 25 -25.41 -12.76 -0.41
C GLY A 25 -25.04 -11.90 -1.62
N ARG A 26 -25.90 -10.96 -2.06
CA ARG A 26 -25.53 -9.99 -3.11
C ARG A 26 -24.34 -9.11 -2.71
N VAL A 27 -24.18 -8.87 -1.42
CA VAL A 27 -23.02 -8.21 -0.83
C VAL A 27 -22.41 -9.16 0.19
N GLN A 28 -21.11 -9.38 0.09
CA GLN A 28 -20.37 -10.22 1.02
C GLN A 28 -19.40 -9.38 1.83
N VAL A 29 -19.45 -9.53 3.16
CA VAL A 29 -18.39 -8.99 4.02
C VAL A 29 -17.16 -9.86 3.86
N VAL A 30 -16.01 -9.23 3.64
CA VAL A 30 -14.72 -9.93 3.53
C VAL A 30 -14.30 -10.36 4.94
N SER A 31 -14.56 -11.62 5.32
CA SER A 31 -14.23 -12.17 6.65
C SER A 31 -12.87 -12.86 6.72
N GLY A 32 -12.21 -13.07 5.57
CA GLY A 32 -10.88 -13.64 5.45
C GLY A 32 -10.09 -12.96 4.33
N SER A 33 -8.78 -13.19 4.27
CA SER A 33 -7.94 -12.66 3.18
C SER A 33 -8.48 -13.15 1.83
N THR A 34 -9.02 -12.23 1.03
CA THR A 34 -9.76 -12.54 -0.19
C THR A 34 -9.05 -11.92 -1.39
N ARG A 35 -9.00 -12.62 -2.52
CA ARG A 35 -8.37 -12.06 -3.73
C ARG A 35 -9.17 -10.87 -4.24
N LEU A 36 -8.48 -9.78 -4.59
CA LEU A 36 -9.09 -8.67 -5.31
C LEU A 36 -9.18 -9.02 -6.79
N HIS A 37 -10.40 -9.16 -7.29
CA HIS A 37 -10.67 -9.45 -8.70
C HIS A 37 -10.69 -8.16 -9.53
N ASP A 38 -10.15 -8.23 -10.75
CA ASP A 38 -10.22 -7.21 -11.81
C ASP A 38 -9.71 -5.80 -11.47
N GLY A 39 -9.06 -5.62 -10.32
CA GLY A 39 -8.39 -4.37 -9.95
C GLY A 39 -9.30 -3.17 -9.71
N TYR A 40 -10.62 -3.33 -9.75
CA TYR A 40 -11.55 -2.24 -9.42
C TYR A 40 -11.88 -2.23 -7.93
N CYS A 41 -11.93 -1.04 -7.33
CA CYS A 41 -12.35 -0.85 -5.95
C CYS A 41 -13.13 0.45 -5.81
N ALA A 42 -14.28 0.40 -5.13
CA ALA A 42 -15.07 1.58 -4.81
C ALA A 42 -14.84 1.99 -3.35
N VAL A 43 -14.71 3.29 -3.11
CA VAL A 43 -14.56 3.87 -1.77
C VAL A 43 -15.68 4.86 -1.51
N ASN A 44 -16.37 4.68 -0.39
CA ASN A 44 -17.42 5.56 0.08
C ASN A 44 -16.95 6.33 1.32
N CYS A 45 -17.32 7.60 1.40
CA CYS A 45 -17.14 8.43 2.58
C CYS A 45 -18.40 9.23 2.86
N LEU A 46 -18.90 9.17 4.10
CA LEU A 46 -20.11 9.84 4.55
C LEU A 46 -19.76 10.63 5.82
N GLY A 47 -19.78 11.96 5.71
CA GLY A 47 -19.56 12.86 6.84
C GLY A 47 -20.84 13.09 7.64
N GLN A 48 -20.71 13.30 8.94
CA GLN A 48 -21.85 13.54 9.85
C GLN A 48 -22.73 14.74 9.43
N GLY A 49 -22.16 15.73 8.74
CA GLY A 49 -22.89 16.89 8.19
C GLY A 49 -23.69 16.59 6.91
N GLY A 50 -23.80 15.33 6.50
CA GLY A 50 -24.55 14.91 5.30
C GLY A 50 -23.75 14.97 3.99
N TYR A 51 -22.47 15.33 4.04
CA TYR A 51 -21.60 15.33 2.86
C TYR A 51 -21.23 13.89 2.47
N GLN A 52 -21.40 13.57 1.19
CA GLN A 52 -21.12 12.25 0.65
C GLN A 52 -20.11 12.34 -0.48
N CYS A 53 -19.12 11.46 -0.47
CA CYS A 53 -18.14 11.32 -1.53
C CYS A 53 -18.05 9.85 -1.95
N HIS A 54 -17.97 9.62 -3.25
CA HIS A 54 -17.77 8.31 -3.85
C HIS A 54 -16.61 8.38 -4.85
N MET A 55 -15.75 7.37 -4.82
CA MET A 55 -14.62 7.25 -5.74
C MET A 55 -14.48 5.82 -6.24
N VAL A 56 -14.27 5.66 -7.54
CA VAL A 56 -13.91 4.38 -8.15
C VAL A 56 -12.43 4.44 -8.50
N LEU A 57 -11.68 3.45 -8.01
CA LEU A 57 -10.26 3.27 -8.23
C LEU A 57 -10.04 2.05 -9.12
N TYR A 58 -9.02 2.14 -9.96
CA TYR A 58 -8.49 1.01 -10.71
C TYR A 58 -7.01 0.83 -10.40
N GLY A 59 -6.61 -0.42 -10.17
CA GLY A 59 -5.25 -0.79 -9.85
C GLY A 59 -4.32 -0.59 -11.02
N ASN A 60 -3.12 -0.07 -10.72
CA ASN A 60 -2.09 -0.02 -11.74
C ASN A 60 -1.61 -1.45 -12.05
N GLU A 61 -1.90 -1.94 -13.25
CA GLU A 61 -1.48 -3.28 -13.70
C GLU A 61 -0.02 -3.32 -14.18
N LYS A 62 0.66 -2.18 -14.26
CA LYS A 62 2.04 -2.13 -14.74
C LYS A 62 2.96 -2.91 -13.81
N THR A 63 3.40 -4.05 -14.28
CA THR A 63 4.47 -4.83 -13.66
C THR A 63 5.81 -4.25 -14.05
N ARG A 64 6.70 -4.09 -13.07
CA ARG A 64 8.06 -3.62 -13.33
C ARG A 64 8.88 -4.75 -13.94
N ALA A 65 9.44 -4.53 -15.13
CA ALA A 65 10.36 -5.48 -15.74
C ALA A 65 11.60 -5.65 -14.84
N LEU A 66 11.89 -6.90 -14.46
CA LEU A 66 13.05 -7.24 -13.62
C LEU A 66 14.38 -7.13 -14.40
N ASN A 67 14.34 -7.30 -15.71
CA ASN A 67 15.51 -7.37 -16.58
C ASN A 67 15.65 -6.09 -17.43
N TYR A 68 15.97 -4.96 -16.79
CA TYR A 68 16.43 -3.78 -17.50
C TYR A 68 17.92 -3.93 -17.84
N MET A 69 18.37 -3.42 -18.99
CA MET A 69 19.73 -3.64 -19.53
C MET A 69 20.89 -3.32 -18.57
N ALA A 70 20.65 -2.49 -17.55
CA ALA A 70 21.63 -2.11 -16.53
C ALA A 70 21.25 -2.65 -15.14
N SER A 71 20.56 -3.78 -15.04
CA SER A 71 20.22 -4.42 -13.76
C SER A 71 21.46 -4.96 -13.03
N SER A 72 22.51 -5.31 -13.77
CA SER A 72 23.80 -5.77 -13.23
C SER A 72 24.77 -4.63 -12.87
N ALA A 73 24.47 -3.38 -13.25
CA ALA A 73 25.34 -2.24 -12.99
C ALA A 73 25.16 -1.70 -11.56
N THR A 74 26.27 -1.38 -10.89
CA THR A 74 26.27 -0.66 -9.61
C THR A 74 25.62 0.71 -9.78
N ARG A 75 24.73 1.09 -8.85
CA ARG A 75 24.04 2.38 -8.86
C ARG A 75 24.38 3.18 -7.62
N LEU A 76 24.63 4.47 -7.80
CA LEU A 76 24.69 5.42 -6.70
C LEU A 76 23.27 5.77 -6.27
N CYS A 77 22.95 5.53 -5.00
CA CYS A 77 21.71 6.01 -4.38
C CYS A 77 22.08 7.07 -3.35
N LEU A 78 21.53 8.27 -3.52
CA LEU A 78 21.66 9.36 -2.57
C LEU A 78 20.32 9.51 -1.84
N HIS A 79 20.37 9.59 -0.53
CA HIS A 79 19.20 9.82 0.29
C HIS A 79 19.53 10.80 1.40
N GLN A 80 18.55 11.60 1.80
CA GLN A 80 18.67 12.57 2.89
C GLN A 80 17.54 12.30 3.88
N ALA A 81 17.87 12.32 5.16
CA ALA A 81 16.90 12.21 6.24
C ALA A 81 17.23 13.24 7.31
N SER A 82 16.24 13.57 8.14
CA SER A 82 16.40 14.44 9.31
C SER A 82 17.04 13.72 10.51
N THR A 83 17.12 12.39 10.48
CA THR A 83 17.75 11.57 11.51
C THR A 83 18.60 10.48 10.89
N GLU A 84 19.64 10.06 11.60
CA GLU A 84 20.49 8.93 11.18
C GLU A 84 19.67 7.65 11.05
N GLN A 85 18.75 7.36 11.98
CA GLN A 85 17.90 6.17 11.92
C GLN A 85 17.00 6.20 10.68
N GLY A 86 16.49 7.36 10.27
CA GLY A 86 15.73 7.54 9.04
C GLY A 86 16.56 7.23 7.81
N LEU A 87 17.80 7.74 7.77
CA LEU A 87 18.75 7.47 6.68
C LEU A 87 19.06 5.98 6.58
N GLN A 88 19.42 5.34 7.70
CA GLN A 88 19.74 3.92 7.74
C GLN A 88 18.54 3.05 7.32
N SER A 89 17.32 3.41 7.73
CA SER A 89 16.12 2.66 7.37
C SER A 89 15.83 2.74 5.87
N ALA A 90 15.94 3.93 5.28
CA ALA A 90 15.73 4.11 3.85
C ALA A 90 16.75 3.33 3.00
N LEU A 91 18.03 3.37 3.40
CA LEU A 91 19.09 2.65 2.69
C LEU A 91 18.94 1.13 2.81
N LYS A 92 18.49 0.61 3.97
CA LYS A 92 18.22 -0.83 4.18
C LYS A 92 17.05 -1.35 3.34
N VAL A 93 15.97 -0.58 3.21
CA VAL A 93 14.76 -0.98 2.46
C VAL A 93 15.02 -0.98 0.96
N GLY A 94 15.85 -0.06 0.47
CA GLY A 94 16.11 0.09 -0.96
C GLY A 94 16.97 -1.01 -1.54
N TYR A 95 18.00 -1.46 -0.81
CA TYR A 95 19.03 -2.32 -1.39
C TYR A 95 19.81 -3.11 -0.32
N TYR A 96 20.23 -4.34 -0.66
CA TYR A 96 21.31 -5.06 0.02
C TYR A 96 22.67 -4.39 -0.30
N ILE A 97 22.80 -3.08 -0.06
CA ILE A 97 24.01 -2.31 -0.37
C ILE A 97 24.83 -2.15 0.91
N GLN A 98 26.11 -2.52 0.83
CA GLN A 98 27.12 -2.06 1.78
C GLN A 98 27.14 -0.53 1.73
N ILE A 99 26.81 0.11 2.85
CA ILE A 99 26.89 1.57 2.99
C ILE A 99 28.37 1.96 2.81
N VAL A 100 28.73 2.54 1.67
CA VAL A 100 30.13 2.91 1.38
C VAL A 100 30.49 4.28 1.98
N ALA A 101 29.51 5.17 2.21
CA ALA A 101 29.74 6.42 2.92
C ALA A 101 28.42 7.03 3.42
N VAL A 102 28.38 7.43 4.69
CA VAL A 102 27.47 8.47 5.18
C VAL A 102 28.27 9.77 5.11
N ILE A 103 27.93 10.64 4.18
CA ILE A 103 28.49 11.99 4.15
C ILE A 103 27.52 12.88 4.93
N ASP A 104 27.79 13.04 6.22
CA ASP A 104 27.09 13.97 7.10
C ASP A 104 27.52 15.40 6.72
N LEU A 105 26.79 16.03 5.79
CA LEU A 105 27.21 17.33 5.26
C LEU A 105 26.69 18.54 6.05
N ILE A 106 25.82 18.38 7.07
CA ILE A 106 25.23 19.51 7.83
C ILE A 106 24.88 18.98 9.24
N TRP A 107 25.58 19.28 10.34
CA TRP A 107 25.57 20.54 11.10
C TRP A 107 26.83 20.69 11.98
N ARG A 108 27.88 21.35 11.48
CA ARG A 108 28.93 21.95 12.32
C ARG A 108 29.12 23.41 11.92
N ILE A 109 28.22 24.26 12.39
CA ILE A 109 28.45 25.69 12.58
C ILE A 109 28.19 25.95 14.06
#